data_AF-A0A929Z0N0-F1
#
_entry.id   AF-A0A929Z0N0-F1
#
_cell.length_a   1.000
_cell.length_b   1.000
_cell.length_c   1.000
_cell.angle_alpha   90.00
_cell.angle_beta   90.00
_cell.angle_gamma   90.00
#
_symmetry.space_group_name_H-M   'P 1'
#
loop_
_entity.id
_entity.type
_entity.pdbx_description
1 polymer ?
#
loop_
_entity_poly.entity_id
_entity_poly.type
_entity_poly.pdbx_seq_one_letter_code
_entity_poly.pdbx_strand_id
1 'polypeptide(L)'
;MVNAGFERIRLSEKSDTVYASFESTQIRGAYRALGSALRTLASEYPGAHHFRLIIGEYGRPQIAVDASNEAETWRVSAHYDVSAVEKKLAESTLNPTVAADNRGKIDITLNPIVSIDNHLLDKLALFGFYLAPSFETTLWRGNRLFVQPIVPLYTNIADNDPDSQFQWGVVGLRQDWIASKRWRSSSTAGLFLYDLAGLHHEVNYHVSPTLDLGLRISATTRLRRNGGQWE
;
A
#
# COMPACT_ATOMS: atom_id res chain seq x y z
N MET A 1 -4.86 9.35 -17.78
CA MET A 1 -4.41 8.48 -16.65
C MET A 1 -3.47 9.12 -15.62
N VAL A 2 -2.47 9.94 -15.98
CA VAL A 2 -1.52 10.55 -15.00
C VAL A 2 -2.23 11.38 -13.93
N ASN A 3 -3.20 12.21 -14.33
CA ASN A 3 -3.99 13.04 -13.41
C ASN A 3 -4.86 12.22 -12.44
N ALA A 4 -5.09 10.95 -12.73
CA ALA A 4 -5.83 10.04 -11.86
C ALA A 4 -4.93 9.34 -10.82
N GLY A 5 -3.63 9.69 -10.75
CA GLY A 5 -2.68 9.18 -9.75
C GLY A 5 -1.95 7.90 -10.14
N PHE A 6 -2.03 7.47 -11.41
CA PHE A 6 -1.33 6.29 -11.92
C PHE A 6 0.12 6.60 -12.31
N GLU A 7 1.00 5.63 -12.05
CA GLU A 7 2.43 5.73 -12.35
C GLU A 7 2.88 4.73 -13.43
N ARG A 8 4.05 4.99 -14.02
CA ARG A 8 4.74 4.11 -14.98
C ARG A 8 3.81 3.59 -16.08
N ILE A 9 2.99 4.50 -16.59
CA ILE A 9 1.99 4.19 -17.59
C ILE A 9 2.70 3.84 -18.90
N ARG A 10 2.38 2.66 -19.44
CA ARG A 10 2.66 2.31 -20.83
C ARG A 10 1.34 2.06 -21.49
N LEU A 11 1.19 2.56 -22.70
CA LEU A 11 -0.05 2.44 -23.45
C LEU A 11 0.28 2.13 -24.90
N SER A 12 -0.48 1.20 -25.46
CA SER A 12 -0.49 0.91 -26.88
C SER A 12 -1.92 0.65 -27.31
N GLU A 13 -2.30 1.22 -28.44
CA GLU A 13 -3.58 0.97 -29.09
C GLU A 13 -3.35 0.12 -30.34
N LYS A 14 -4.19 -0.90 -30.55
CA LYS A 14 -4.19 -1.68 -31.78
C LYS A 14 -5.62 -2.05 -32.15
N SER A 15 -6.11 -1.41 -33.22
CA SER A 15 -7.48 -1.59 -33.70
C SER A 15 -8.49 -1.27 -32.59
N ASP A 16 -9.30 -2.25 -32.18
CA ASP A 16 -10.35 -2.12 -31.16
C ASP A 16 -9.86 -2.49 -29.74
N THR A 17 -8.55 -2.67 -29.55
CA THR A 17 -7.97 -3.08 -28.27
C THR A 17 -6.94 -2.10 -27.77
N VAL A 18 -7.11 -1.64 -26.52
CA VAL A 18 -6.09 -0.87 -25.81
C VAL A 18 -5.35 -1.78 -24.84
N TYR A 19 -4.03 -1.78 -24.96
CA TYR A 19 -3.10 -2.42 -24.04
C TYR A 19 -2.54 -1.35 -23.12
N ALA A 20 -2.61 -1.54 -21.82
CA ALA A 20 -1.99 -0.62 -20.88
C ALA A 20 -1.27 -1.35 -19.75
N SER A 21 -0.20 -0.77 -19.22
CA SER A 21 0.37 -1.17 -17.93
C SER A 21 0.52 0.06 -17.05
N PHE A 22 0.16 -0.05 -15.78
CA PHE A 22 0.29 1.05 -14.83
C PHE A 22 0.51 0.53 -13.41
N GLU A 23 1.01 1.41 -12.55
CA GLU A 23 1.12 1.19 -11.11
C GLU A 23 0.18 2.17 -10.40
N SER A 24 -0.32 1.76 -9.24
CA SER A 24 -1.37 2.51 -8.51
C SER A 24 -1.01 2.72 -7.05
N THR A 25 0.27 3.02 -6.79
CA THR A 25 0.82 3.20 -5.44
C THR A 25 0.03 4.22 -4.58
N GLN A 26 -0.65 5.20 -5.20
CA GLN A 26 -1.49 6.21 -4.51
C GLN A 26 -2.93 5.76 -4.21
N ILE A 27 -3.47 4.83 -5.02
CA ILE A 27 -4.88 4.47 -4.91
C ILE A 27 -5.00 3.31 -3.94
N ARG A 28 -5.42 3.60 -2.72
CA ARG A 28 -5.68 2.58 -1.70
C ARG A 28 -6.78 1.63 -2.18
N GLY A 29 -6.38 0.39 -2.45
CA GLY A 29 -7.24 -0.70 -2.92
C GLY A 29 -7.11 -0.96 -4.41
N ALA A 30 -6.55 -2.12 -4.76
CA ALA A 30 -6.30 -2.54 -6.15
C ALA A 30 -7.55 -2.49 -7.04
N TYR A 31 -8.74 -2.76 -6.48
CA TYR A 31 -10.01 -2.72 -7.21
C TYR A 31 -10.45 -1.28 -7.54
N ARG A 32 -10.20 -0.30 -6.66
CA ARG A 32 -10.51 1.11 -6.93
C ARG A 32 -9.60 1.66 -8.01
N ALA A 33 -8.32 1.29 -7.95
CA ALA A 33 -7.34 1.60 -8.98
C ALA A 33 -7.79 1.05 -10.34
N LEU A 34 -8.14 -0.23 -10.40
CA LEU A 34 -8.62 -0.85 -11.63
C LEU A 34 -9.88 -0.16 -12.18
N GLY A 35 -10.89 0.08 -11.33
CA GLY A 35 -12.12 0.75 -11.75
C GLY A 35 -11.89 2.18 -12.25
N SER A 36 -10.97 2.91 -11.61
CA SER A 36 -10.57 4.25 -12.08
C SER A 36 -9.87 4.19 -13.43
N ALA A 37 -8.92 3.27 -13.61
CA ALA A 37 -8.20 3.08 -14.87
C ALA A 37 -9.14 2.74 -16.03
N LEU A 38 -10.06 1.79 -15.83
CA LEU A 38 -11.04 1.39 -16.85
C LEU A 38 -11.95 2.56 -17.26
N ARG A 39 -12.44 3.35 -16.31
CA ARG A 39 -13.26 4.54 -16.61
C ARG A 39 -12.47 5.60 -17.38
N THR A 40 -11.23 5.85 -16.98
CA THR A 40 -10.35 6.79 -17.69
C THR A 40 -10.07 6.32 -19.11
N LEU A 41 -9.73 5.03 -19.30
CA LEU A 41 -9.50 4.46 -20.62
C LEU A 41 -10.74 4.49 -21.51
N ALA A 42 -11.92 4.16 -20.98
CA ALA A 42 -13.19 4.25 -21.72
C ALA A 42 -13.49 5.69 -22.19
N SER A 43 -13.12 6.70 -21.39
CA SER A 43 -13.28 8.11 -21.79
C SER A 43 -12.23 8.58 -22.79
N GLU A 44 -10.99 8.11 -22.68
CA GLU A 44 -9.87 8.51 -23.56
C GLU A 44 -9.93 7.77 -24.92
N TYR A 45 -10.49 6.55 -24.95
CA TYR A 45 -10.59 5.66 -26.12
C TYR A 45 -12.03 5.17 -26.34
N PRO A 46 -12.96 6.04 -26.75
CA PRO A 46 -14.38 5.69 -26.89
C PRO A 46 -14.67 4.67 -27.99
N GLY A 47 -13.75 4.49 -28.95
CA GLY A 47 -13.86 3.52 -30.03
C GLY A 47 -13.29 2.14 -29.72
N ALA A 48 -12.81 1.90 -28.49
CA ALA A 48 -12.25 0.63 -28.07
C ALA A 48 -13.22 -0.17 -27.20
N HIS A 49 -13.49 -1.41 -27.58
CA HIS A 49 -14.37 -2.34 -26.88
C HIS A 49 -13.60 -3.36 -26.03
N HIS A 50 -12.27 -3.42 -26.15
CA HIS A 50 -11.42 -4.33 -25.38
C HIS A 50 -10.25 -3.59 -24.71
N PHE A 51 -10.08 -3.81 -23.41
CA PHE A 51 -8.94 -3.33 -22.64
C PHE A 51 -8.16 -4.49 -22.04
N ARG A 52 -6.86 -4.55 -22.31
CA ARG A 52 -5.92 -5.51 -21.71
C ARG A 52 -4.91 -4.77 -20.86
N LEU A 53 -5.01 -4.93 -19.55
CA LEU A 53 -4.29 -4.15 -18.57
C LEU A 53 -3.28 -5.00 -17.83
N ILE A 54 -2.16 -4.41 -17.45
CA ILE A 54 -1.26 -4.93 -16.43
C ILE A 54 -1.29 -3.97 -15.25
N ILE A 55 -1.68 -4.48 -14.09
CA ILE A 55 -1.49 -3.80 -12.82
C ILE A 55 -0.13 -4.23 -12.28
N GLY A 56 0.79 -3.27 -12.18
CA GLY A 56 2.11 -3.46 -11.63
C GLY A 56 2.24 -2.94 -10.21
N GLU A 57 3.31 -3.38 -9.56
CA GLU A 57 3.76 -2.85 -8.28
C GLU A 57 5.30 -2.80 -8.28
N TYR A 58 5.86 -1.64 -7.97
CA TYR A 58 7.29 -1.37 -7.93
C TYR A 58 8.04 -1.85 -9.19
N GLY A 59 7.53 -1.54 -10.38
CA GLY A 59 8.10 -1.89 -11.68
C GLY A 59 7.98 -3.34 -12.10
N ARG A 60 7.09 -4.12 -11.47
CA ARG A 60 6.80 -5.51 -11.84
C ARG A 60 5.31 -5.70 -12.09
N PRO A 61 4.92 -6.32 -13.21
CA PRO A 61 3.55 -6.80 -13.41
C PRO A 61 3.15 -7.74 -12.27
N GLN A 62 1.95 -7.55 -11.72
CA GLN A 62 1.38 -8.46 -10.72
C GLN A 62 0.19 -9.23 -11.31
N ILE A 63 -0.69 -8.53 -12.00
CA ILE A 63 -1.96 -9.08 -12.49
C ILE A 63 -2.23 -8.53 -13.89
N ALA A 64 -2.62 -9.43 -14.80
CA ALA A 64 -3.24 -9.05 -16.07
C ALA A 64 -4.76 -8.97 -15.89
N VAL A 65 -5.38 -7.97 -16.50
CA VAL A 65 -6.83 -7.79 -16.48
C VAL A 65 -7.32 -7.62 -17.89
N ASP A 66 -8.25 -8.47 -18.30
CA ASP A 66 -8.97 -8.34 -19.56
C ASP A 66 -10.37 -7.78 -19.26
N ALA A 67 -10.70 -6.65 -19.86
CA ALA A 67 -12.01 -6.05 -19.83
C ALA A 67 -12.60 -5.95 -21.23
N SER A 68 -13.84 -6.40 -21.42
CA SER A 68 -14.59 -6.29 -22.66
C SER A 68 -15.91 -5.56 -22.42
N ASN A 69 -16.30 -4.72 -23.36
CA ASN A 69 -17.61 -4.09 -23.37
C ASN A 69 -18.58 -4.97 -24.16
N GLU A 70 -19.47 -5.67 -23.45
CA GLU A 70 -20.54 -6.47 -24.04
C GLU A 70 -21.88 -5.79 -23.73
N ALA A 71 -22.57 -5.28 -24.75
CA ALA A 71 -23.90 -4.69 -24.63
C ALA A 71 -24.02 -3.64 -23.50
N GLU A 72 -23.17 -2.60 -23.54
CA GLU A 72 -23.11 -1.50 -22.57
C GLU A 72 -22.65 -1.88 -21.15
N THR A 73 -22.26 -3.14 -20.93
CA THR A 73 -21.72 -3.61 -19.66
C THR A 73 -20.27 -4.05 -19.82
N TRP A 74 -19.39 -3.52 -18.96
CA TRP A 74 -18.00 -3.96 -18.90
C TRP A 74 -17.89 -5.26 -18.10
N ARG A 75 -17.48 -6.34 -18.75
CA ARG A 75 -17.06 -7.59 -18.10
C ARG A 75 -15.56 -7.54 -17.87
N VAL A 76 -15.13 -7.88 -16.65
CA VAL A 76 -13.72 -7.83 -16.25
C VAL A 76 -13.29 -9.20 -15.73
N SER A 77 -12.16 -9.70 -16.21
CA SER A 77 -11.52 -10.93 -15.75
C SER A 77 -10.05 -10.65 -15.41
N ALA A 78 -9.53 -11.31 -14.37
CA ALA A 78 -8.17 -11.10 -13.90
C ALA A 78 -7.38 -12.43 -13.89
N HIS A 79 -6.13 -12.36 -14.34
CA HIS A 79 -5.24 -13.50 -14.52
C HIS A 79 -3.85 -13.19 -13.97
N TYR A 80 -3.15 -14.19 -13.45
CA TYR A 80 -1.75 -14.04 -13.01
C TYR A 80 -0.75 -14.11 -14.17
N ASP A 81 -1.15 -14.63 -15.33
CA ASP A 81 -0.28 -14.66 -16.52
C ASP A 81 -0.31 -13.30 -17.23
N VAL A 82 0.79 -12.57 -17.09
CA VAL A 82 1.00 -11.24 -17.67
C VAL A 82 1.71 -11.29 -19.03
N SER A 83 2.21 -12.46 -19.43
CA SER A 83 3.21 -12.60 -20.49
C SER A 83 2.70 -12.13 -21.86
N ALA A 84 1.43 -12.40 -22.15
CA ALA A 84 0.81 -12.03 -23.43
C ALA A 84 0.66 -10.50 -23.58
N VAL A 85 0.23 -9.83 -22.51
CA VAL A 85 0.04 -8.37 -22.49
C VAL A 85 1.40 -7.66 -22.47
N GLU A 86 2.38 -8.18 -21.71
CA GLU A 86 3.75 -7.66 -21.71
C GLU A 86 4.40 -7.74 -23.10
N LYS A 87 4.29 -8.88 -23.78
CA LYS A 87 4.86 -9.06 -25.12
C LYS A 87 4.25 -8.05 -26.11
N LYS A 88 2.93 -7.85 -26.05
CA LYS A 88 2.24 -6.86 -26.89
C LYS A 88 2.67 -5.43 -26.60
N LEU A 89 2.80 -5.06 -25.32
CA LEU A 89 3.31 -3.75 -24.92
C LEU A 89 4.78 -3.52 -25.33
N ALA A 90 5.58 -4.58 -25.42
CA ALA A 90 6.98 -4.52 -25.86
C ALA A 90 7.14 -4.43 -27.39
N GLU A 91 6.18 -4.96 -28.15
CA GLU A 91 6.16 -4.89 -29.64
C GLU A 91 5.78 -3.50 -30.17
N SER A 92 5.16 -2.65 -29.34
CA SER A 92 4.65 -1.34 -29.77
C SER A 92 5.66 -0.21 -29.53
N THR A 93 5.68 0.77 -30.44
CA THR A 93 6.44 2.02 -30.28
C THR A 93 5.86 2.80 -29.10
N LEU A 94 6.46 2.64 -27.93
CA LEU A 94 5.96 3.18 -26.67
C LEU A 94 5.72 4.70 -26.76
N ASN A 95 4.49 5.14 -26.55
CA ASN A 95 4.23 6.53 -26.17
C ASN A 95 4.92 6.78 -24.81
N PRO A 96 5.56 7.95 -24.63
CA PRO A 96 6.51 8.18 -23.55
C PRO A 96 5.92 7.83 -22.18
N THR A 97 6.73 7.10 -21.42
CA THR A 97 6.49 6.78 -20.01
C THR A 97 6.36 8.09 -19.24
N VAL A 98 5.14 8.52 -18.93
CA VAL A 98 4.98 9.56 -17.93
C VAL A 98 5.20 8.89 -16.58
N ALA A 99 6.43 9.00 -16.08
CA ALA A 99 6.74 8.68 -14.71
C ALA A 99 6.10 9.75 -13.83
N ALA A 100 4.86 9.50 -13.38
CA ALA A 100 4.44 10.13 -12.14
C ALA A 100 5.43 9.65 -11.06
N ASP A 101 6.13 10.59 -10.43
CA ASP A 101 7.05 10.33 -9.34
C ASP A 101 6.34 10.65 -8.02
N ASN A 102 6.27 9.65 -7.13
CA ASN A 102 5.66 9.77 -5.81
C ASN A 102 6.67 9.93 -4.69
N ARG A 103 7.97 10.10 -5.00
CA ARG A 103 8.98 10.43 -4.00
C ARG A 103 8.56 11.66 -3.20
N GLY A 104 8.42 11.48 -1.89
CA GLY A 104 8.10 12.58 -0.96
C GLY A 104 6.64 13.02 -0.91
N LYS A 105 5.71 12.37 -1.63
CA LYS A 105 4.28 12.56 -1.38
C LYS A 105 3.88 11.88 -0.08
N ILE A 106 3.07 12.55 0.73
CA ILE A 106 2.65 12.08 2.05
C ILE A 106 1.15 11.81 2.01
N ASP A 107 0.78 10.54 2.21
CA ASP A 107 -0.60 10.13 2.41
C ASP A 107 -0.95 10.24 3.89
N ILE A 108 -2.10 10.85 4.18
CA ILE A 108 -2.59 11.04 5.54
C ILE A 108 -3.94 10.32 5.69
N THR A 109 -4.05 9.44 6.69
CA THR A 109 -5.30 8.78 7.06
C THR A 109 -5.61 9.05 8.53
N LEU A 110 -6.80 9.56 8.85
CA LEU A 110 -7.20 9.86 10.22
C LEU A 110 -7.96 8.67 10.82
N ASN A 111 -7.44 8.11 11.92
CA ASN A 111 -8.09 7.00 12.62
C ASN A 111 -8.52 7.45 14.03
N PRO A 112 -9.80 7.77 14.26
CA PRO A 112 -10.28 8.04 15.61
C PRO A 112 -10.32 6.75 16.44
N ILE A 113 -10.01 6.86 17.73
CA ILE A 113 -10.04 5.75 18.68
C ILE A 113 -10.88 6.19 19.88
N VAL A 114 -11.83 5.35 20.27
CA VAL A 114 -12.64 5.52 21.49
C VAL A 114 -12.31 4.35 22.41
N SER A 115 -11.86 4.65 23.62
CA SER A 115 -11.60 3.66 24.67
C SER A 115 -12.58 3.88 25.83
N ILE A 116 -13.20 2.79 26.26
CA ILE A 116 -14.06 2.73 27.44
C ILE A 116 -13.61 1.51 28.23
N ASP A 117 -13.11 1.73 29.43
CA ASP A 117 -12.60 0.66 30.28
C ASP A 117 -13.18 0.76 31.69
N ASN A 118 -13.65 -0.36 32.24
CA ASN A 118 -14.30 -0.43 33.54
C ASN A 118 -13.67 -1.56 34.36
N HIS A 119 -12.39 -1.39 34.72
CA HIS A 119 -11.65 -2.34 35.55
C HIS A 119 -11.29 -1.80 36.94
N LEU A 120 -11.56 -0.51 37.22
CA LEU A 120 -11.26 0.13 38.49
C LEU A 120 -12.50 0.15 39.38
N LEU A 121 -12.38 -0.33 40.62
CA LEU A 121 -13.48 -0.30 41.59
C LEU A 121 -13.88 1.13 42.01
N ASP A 122 -12.95 2.09 41.87
CA ASP A 122 -13.11 3.47 42.33
C ASP A 122 -13.57 4.45 41.23
N LYS A 123 -13.70 3.99 39.98
CA LYS A 123 -14.20 4.80 38.85
C LYS A 123 -15.24 4.02 38.06
N LEU A 124 -16.38 4.65 37.78
CA LEU A 124 -17.47 4.05 37.00
C LEU A 124 -17.04 3.62 35.58
N ALA A 125 -16.14 4.38 34.95
CA ALA A 125 -15.44 4.02 33.71
C ALA A 125 -14.28 5.00 33.44
N LEU A 126 -13.16 4.48 32.94
CA LEU A 126 -12.16 5.25 32.21
C LEU A 126 -12.67 5.46 30.78
N PHE A 127 -12.56 6.70 30.31
CA PHE A 127 -13.00 7.13 28.99
C PHE A 127 -11.88 7.92 28.33
N GLY A 128 -11.56 7.56 27.09
CA GLY A 128 -10.56 8.24 26.29
C GLY A 128 -10.99 8.34 24.83
N PHE A 129 -10.83 9.53 24.26
CA PHE A 129 -10.94 9.82 22.83
C PHE A 129 -9.56 10.20 22.30
N TYR A 130 -9.06 9.43 21.35
CA TYR A 130 -7.74 9.59 20.77
C TYR A 130 -7.84 9.70 19.24
N LEU A 131 -6.80 10.29 18.64
CA LEU A 131 -6.62 10.32 17.21
C LEU A 131 -5.29 9.69 16.84
N ALA A 132 -5.33 8.69 15.96
CA ALA A 132 -4.14 8.03 15.42
C ALA A 132 -3.96 8.35 13.94
N PRO A 133 -3.47 9.56 13.57
CA PRO A 133 -3.22 9.89 12.18
C PRO A 133 -2.09 9.02 11.63
N SER A 134 -2.33 8.31 10.54
CA SER A 134 -1.31 7.56 9.80
C SER A 134 -0.75 8.44 8.69
N PHE A 135 0.56 8.66 8.71
CA PHE A 135 1.33 9.28 7.65
C PHE A 135 2.12 8.19 6.94
N GLU A 136 2.05 8.16 5.61
CA GLU A 136 2.76 7.18 4.79
C GLU A 136 3.42 7.89 3.61
N THR A 137 4.69 7.60 3.36
CA THR A 137 5.41 8.16 2.21
C THR A 137 6.37 7.14 1.61
N THR A 138 6.61 7.29 0.31
CA THR A 138 7.62 6.53 -0.42
C THR A 138 8.86 7.41 -0.59
N LEU A 139 9.98 7.01 0.03
CA LEU A 139 11.24 7.75 -0.08
C LEU A 139 12.00 7.37 -1.37
N TRP A 140 12.01 6.08 -1.69
CA TRP A 140 12.54 5.52 -2.93
C TRP A 140 11.80 4.23 -3.30
N ARG A 141 12.13 3.64 -4.45
CA ARG A 141 11.41 2.47 -4.98
C ARG A 141 11.49 1.28 -4.03
N GLY A 142 10.34 0.68 -3.75
CA GLY A 142 10.21 -0.47 -2.85
C GLY A 142 10.36 -0.08 -1.37
N ASN A 143 10.48 1.20 -1.03
CA ASN A 143 10.52 1.66 0.34
C ASN A 143 9.21 2.29 0.77
N ARG A 144 8.90 2.20 2.05
CA ARG A 144 7.77 2.86 2.68
C ARG A 144 8.15 3.32 4.08
N LEU A 145 8.06 4.61 4.32
CA LEU A 145 8.11 5.19 5.65
C LEU A 145 6.66 5.39 6.13
N PHE A 146 6.34 4.89 7.31
CA PHE A 146 5.03 5.05 7.92
C PHE A 146 5.17 5.48 9.38
N VAL A 147 4.32 6.41 9.79
CA VAL A 147 4.30 7.02 11.12
C VAL A 147 2.85 7.13 11.57
N GLN A 148 2.53 6.61 12.75
CA GLN A 148 1.20 6.61 13.33
C GLN A 148 1.31 6.93 14.82
N PRO A 149 1.44 8.21 15.20
CA PRO A 149 1.33 8.63 16.59
C PRO A 149 -0.11 8.43 17.10
N ILE A 150 -0.26 8.36 18.41
CA ILE A 150 -1.54 8.38 19.11
C ILE A 150 -1.59 9.68 19.91
N VAL A 151 -2.55 10.53 19.55
CA VAL A 151 -2.76 11.84 20.18
C VAL A 151 -4.01 11.76 21.05
N PRO A 152 -3.91 11.89 22.38
CA PRO A 152 -5.07 12.03 23.25
C PRO A 152 -5.76 13.36 22.96
N LEU A 153 -7.04 13.31 22.60
CA LEU A 153 -7.88 14.49 22.39
C LEU A 153 -8.70 14.83 23.64
N TYR A 154 -9.19 13.80 24.32
CA TYR A 154 -9.89 13.93 25.59
C TYR A 154 -9.76 12.64 26.40
N THR A 155 -9.47 12.74 27.69
CA THR A 155 -9.36 11.57 28.57
C THR A 155 -9.71 11.96 30.00
N ASN A 156 -10.31 11.05 30.77
CA ASN A 156 -10.51 11.18 32.21
C ASN A 156 -9.49 10.36 33.05
N ILE A 157 -8.45 9.86 32.38
CA ILE A 157 -7.26 9.23 32.96
C ILE A 157 -6.39 10.33 33.58
N ALA A 158 -5.69 10.03 34.67
CA ALA A 158 -4.83 11.02 35.33
C ALA A 158 -3.61 11.39 34.46
N ASP A 159 -3.15 12.64 34.56
CA ASP A 159 -2.05 13.19 33.74
C ASP A 159 -0.70 12.47 33.93
N ASN A 160 -0.55 11.73 35.02
CA ASN A 160 0.63 10.92 35.33
C ASN A 160 0.63 9.54 34.65
N ASP A 161 -0.47 9.15 34.01
CA ASP A 161 -0.59 7.93 33.24
C ASP A 161 -0.02 8.11 31.83
N PRO A 162 0.88 7.22 31.34
CA PRO A 162 1.35 7.25 29.96
C PRO A 162 0.22 7.23 28.91
N ASP A 163 -0.93 6.65 29.21
CA ASP A 163 -2.09 6.57 28.32
C ASP A 163 -2.88 7.88 28.21
N SER A 164 -2.59 8.88 29.05
CA SER A 164 -3.13 10.23 28.90
C SER A 164 -2.23 11.16 28.07
N GLN A 165 -1.05 10.68 27.66
CA GLN A 165 -0.01 11.49 27.00
C GLN A 165 0.15 11.14 25.52
N PHE A 166 0.86 12.00 24.79
CA PHE A 166 1.24 11.74 23.39
C PHE A 166 2.11 10.47 23.30
N GLN A 167 1.76 9.58 22.38
CA GLN A 167 2.52 8.39 22.09
C GLN A 167 2.98 8.40 20.64
N TRP A 168 4.24 8.01 20.39
CA TRP A 168 4.75 7.87 19.02
C TRP A 168 4.07 6.73 18.25
N GLY A 169 3.41 5.80 18.95
CA GLY A 169 2.69 4.69 18.36
C GLY A 169 3.58 3.83 17.48
N VAL A 170 3.30 3.79 16.19
CA VAL A 170 4.10 3.01 15.22
C VAL A 170 4.91 3.94 14.32
N VAL A 171 6.22 3.74 14.24
CA VAL A 171 7.13 4.44 13.34
C VAL A 171 8.00 3.41 12.65
N GLY A 172 7.89 3.25 11.34
CA GLY A 172 8.62 2.18 10.65
C GLY A 172 9.08 2.53 9.25
N LEU A 173 10.23 1.98 8.89
CA LEU A 173 10.75 1.95 7.54
C LEU A 173 10.68 0.52 7.02
N ARG A 174 9.88 0.31 5.97
CA ARG A 174 9.79 -0.95 5.25
C ARG A 174 10.55 -0.86 3.93
N GLN A 175 11.33 -1.87 3.62
CA GLN A 175 11.97 -2.07 2.33
C GLN A 175 11.56 -3.42 1.77
N ASP A 176 10.98 -3.41 0.59
CA ASP A 176 10.69 -4.58 -0.21
C ASP A 176 11.82 -4.78 -1.23
N TRP A 177 12.39 -5.99 -1.26
CA TRP A 177 13.35 -6.43 -2.26
C TRP A 177 12.76 -7.54 -3.09
N ILE A 178 13.16 -7.58 -4.35
CA ILE A 178 12.75 -8.65 -5.24
C ILE A 178 13.96 -9.04 -6.09
N ALA A 179 14.51 -10.21 -5.83
CA ALA A 179 15.72 -10.71 -6.49
C ALA A 179 15.41 -11.49 -7.79
N SER A 180 14.21 -12.08 -7.93
CA SER A 180 13.79 -12.80 -9.16
C SER A 180 12.26 -12.91 -9.28
N LYS A 181 11.71 -13.53 -10.35
CA LYS A 181 10.26 -13.80 -10.46
C LYS A 181 9.72 -14.69 -9.32
N ARG A 182 10.60 -15.41 -8.60
CA ARG A 182 10.22 -16.36 -7.55
C ARG A 182 10.51 -15.89 -6.13
N TRP A 183 11.53 -15.06 -5.92
CA TRP A 183 11.90 -14.59 -4.58
C TRP A 183 11.36 -13.19 -4.30
N ARG A 184 10.57 -13.05 -3.24
CA ARG A 184 10.13 -11.78 -2.65
C ARG A 184 10.69 -11.68 -1.25
N SER A 185 11.18 -10.51 -0.86
CA SER A 185 11.68 -10.28 0.50
C SER A 185 11.23 -8.91 0.98
N SER A 186 10.98 -8.77 2.27
CA SER A 186 10.60 -7.52 2.90
C SER A 186 11.29 -7.40 4.26
N SER A 187 11.85 -6.25 4.56
CA SER A 187 12.31 -5.91 5.92
C SER A 187 11.54 -4.71 6.38
N THR A 188 11.16 -4.71 7.64
CA THR A 188 10.60 -3.56 8.33
C THR A 188 11.41 -3.35 9.60
N ALA A 189 11.94 -2.15 9.79
CA ALA A 189 12.60 -1.75 11.03
C ALA A 189 11.89 -0.54 11.60
N GLY A 190 11.68 -0.50 12.91
CA GLY A 190 10.92 0.59 13.51
C GLY A 190 10.62 0.46 14.97
N LEU A 191 9.89 1.47 15.46
CA LEU A 191 9.16 1.50 16.70
C LEU A 191 7.75 0.96 16.45
N PHE A 192 7.31 0.05 17.30
CA PHE A 192 6.00 -0.57 17.32
C PHE A 192 5.33 -0.20 18.64
N LEU A 193 4.02 -0.45 18.71
CA LEU A 193 3.20 -0.23 19.91
C LEU A 193 3.88 -0.82 21.17
N TYR A 194 3.66 -0.17 22.30
CA TYR A 194 4.21 -0.54 23.61
C TYR A 194 5.74 -0.40 23.73
N ASP A 195 6.30 0.65 23.13
CA ASP A 195 7.73 1.00 23.18
C ASP A 195 8.64 -0.14 22.67
N LEU A 196 8.15 -0.94 21.73
CA LEU A 196 8.94 -2.02 21.14
C LEU A 196 9.70 -1.48 19.94
N ALA A 197 11.03 -1.56 19.96
CA ALA A 197 11.84 -1.36 18.77
C ALA A 197 12.18 -2.72 18.17
N GLY A 198 12.20 -2.84 16.85
CA GLY A 198 12.55 -4.13 16.27
C GLY A 198 12.79 -4.12 14.78
N LEU A 199 13.19 -5.30 14.32
CA LEU A 199 13.34 -5.65 12.92
C LEU A 199 12.47 -6.87 12.63
N HIS A 200 11.71 -6.77 11.57
CA HIS A 200 10.90 -7.82 11.00
C HIS A 200 11.41 -8.10 9.59
N HIS A 201 11.69 -9.35 9.26
CA HIS A 201 12.10 -9.77 7.93
C HIS A 201 11.21 -10.91 7.44
N GLU A 202 10.75 -10.81 6.21
CA GLU A 202 9.95 -11.81 5.53
C GLU A 202 10.61 -12.17 4.21
N VAL A 203 10.65 -13.45 3.88
CA VAL A 203 11.14 -13.97 2.60
C VAL A 203 10.13 -14.99 2.09
N ASN A 204 9.65 -14.79 0.88
CA ASN A 204 8.73 -15.70 0.19
C ASN A 204 9.37 -16.22 -1.09
N TYR A 205 9.19 -17.52 -1.34
CA TYR A 205 9.63 -18.22 -2.54
C TYR A 205 8.44 -18.87 -3.25
N HIS A 206 8.20 -18.45 -4.48
CA HIS A 206 7.17 -19.01 -5.36
C HIS A 206 7.68 -20.28 -6.02
N VAL A 207 7.19 -21.43 -5.55
CA VAL A 207 7.63 -22.76 -6.01
C VAL A 207 6.90 -23.14 -7.30
N SER A 208 5.58 -22.93 -7.33
CA SER A 208 4.70 -23.26 -8.46
C SER A 208 3.50 -22.31 -8.47
N PRO A 209 2.68 -22.27 -9.55
CA PRO A 209 1.54 -21.35 -9.67
C PRO A 209 0.54 -21.40 -8.50
N THR A 210 0.51 -22.51 -7.74
CA THR A 210 -0.41 -22.72 -6.63
C THR A 210 0.29 -22.86 -5.27
N LEU A 211 1.62 -22.71 -5.21
CA LEU A 211 2.39 -22.97 -4.00
C LEU A 211 3.47 -21.91 -3.75
N ASP A 212 3.33 -21.23 -2.62
CA ASP A 212 4.28 -20.30 -2.05
C ASP A 212 4.83 -20.83 -0.72
N LEU A 213 6.13 -20.64 -0.50
CA LEU A 213 6.80 -20.91 0.78
C LEU A 213 7.26 -19.59 1.39
N GLY A 214 6.89 -19.35 2.65
CA GLY A 214 7.26 -18.13 3.37
C GLY A 214 8.07 -18.42 4.63
N LEU A 215 9.10 -17.61 4.88
CA LEU A 215 9.86 -17.56 6.12
C LEU A 215 9.75 -16.15 6.70
N ARG A 216 9.41 -16.08 7.99
CA ARG A 216 9.26 -14.83 8.74
C ARG A 216 10.14 -14.88 9.98
N ILE A 217 10.97 -13.85 10.15
CA ILE A 217 11.91 -13.70 11.25
C ILE A 217 11.64 -12.33 11.88
N SER A 218 11.57 -12.27 13.21
CA SER A 218 11.34 -11.02 13.93
C SER A 218 12.23 -10.96 15.16
N ALA A 219 12.84 -9.81 15.39
CA ALA A 219 13.60 -9.51 16.58
C ALA A 219 13.11 -8.18 17.14
N THR A 220 12.70 -8.17 18.40
CA THR A 220 12.16 -6.99 19.09
C THR A 220 12.85 -6.81 20.43
N THR A 221 13.13 -5.57 20.79
CA THR A 221 13.58 -5.14 22.11
C THR A 221 12.59 -4.12 22.67
N ARG A 222 12.49 -4.02 23.99
CA ARG A 222 11.68 -3.01 24.65
C ARG A 222 12.57 -1.82 24.99
N LEU A 223 12.15 -0.64 24.58
CA LEU A 223 12.74 0.62 25.00
C LEU A 223 12.13 1.03 26.34
N ARG A 224 12.95 1.54 27.25
CA ARG A 224 12.46 2.13 28.50
C ARG A 224 12.71 3.64 28.48
N ARG A 225 11.69 4.40 28.82
CA ARG A 225 11.79 5.85 29.00
C ARG A 225 12.13 6.13 30.47
N ASN A 226 13.41 6.32 30.78
CA ASN A 226 13.89 6.71 32.11
C ASN A 226 14.13 8.24 32.13
N GLY A 227 13.36 8.99 32.92
CA GLY A 227 13.67 10.40 33.22
C GLY A 227 13.78 11.34 32.01
N GLY A 228 13.10 11.04 30.89
CA GLY A 228 13.16 11.85 29.67
C GLY A 228 14.24 11.42 28.65
N GLN A 229 15.04 10.40 28.95
CA GLN A 229 15.96 9.75 28.01
C GLN A 229 15.44 8.37 27.60
N TRP A 230 15.69 8.00 26.35
CA TRP A 230 15.37 6.68 25.81
C TRP A 230 16.59 5.78 25.97
N GLU A 231 16.46 4.71 26.75
CA GLU A 231 17.46 3.64 26.92
C GLU A 231 16.96 2.32 26.33
#